data_AF-A0A1I7LZL4-F1
#
_entry.id   AF-A0A1I7LZL4-F1
#
_cell.length_a   1.000
_cell.length_b   1.000
_cell.length_c   1.000
_cell.angle_alpha   90.00
_cell.angle_beta   90.00
_cell.angle_gamma   90.00
#
_symmetry.space_group_name_H-M   'P 1'
#
loop_
_entity.id
_entity.type
_entity.pdbx_description
1 polymer ?
#
loop_
_entity_poly.entity_id
_entity_poly.type
_entity_poly.pdbx_seq_one_letter_code
_entity_poly.pdbx_strand_id
1 'polypeptide(L)'
;MRFSGALRAFRTGALRRHGLGHIQAGFDAAPSGCIVLVGDAHAALMPRPIVPRPVLNAGIAGATARSCGRALDLLRAPLPALLAVLIIGTNDIRARSALSKAATDDFFGQTDRIVDRLQAWTLDTLVAALPPTPAAKASERDPAAVEVYSDCLRAVCVRRGVSFFDPFAGLRGARFGLAEDDAFVDGTYLRDYTAVAARIASHVRTHFKSEPYLDSALPGFDEEYYRSWYADTCRYPHGLARHYLDLGWREGRDPSGQFSTDGYLEANADVRAAGVNPLIHFLEVGFAQGRTGWQKPHPRPTRSPHGDPDA
;
A
#
# COMPACT_ATOMS: atom_id res chain seq x y z
N MET A 1 15.96 -17.16 -28.23
CA MET A 1 14.80 -16.33 -28.64
C MET A 1 13.44 -17.04 -28.70
N ARG A 2 13.33 -18.37 -28.91
CA ARG A 2 12.02 -19.07 -28.99
C ARG A 2 11.25 -19.26 -27.67
N PHE A 3 11.94 -19.32 -26.53
CA PHE A 3 11.31 -19.49 -25.20
C PHE A 3 10.49 -18.27 -24.73
N SER A 4 10.88 -17.06 -25.12
CA SER A 4 10.19 -15.81 -24.72
C SER A 4 8.79 -15.68 -25.36
N GLY A 5 8.61 -16.14 -26.60
CA GLY A 5 7.33 -16.09 -27.30
C GLY A 5 6.27 -17.03 -26.72
N ALA A 6 6.66 -18.27 -26.36
CA ALA A 6 5.76 -19.26 -25.77
C ALA A 6 5.29 -18.84 -24.37
N LEU A 7 6.20 -18.31 -23.53
CA LEU A 7 5.85 -17.75 -22.22
C LEU A 7 4.90 -16.55 -22.32
N ARG A 8 5.11 -15.67 -23.31
CA ARG A 8 4.24 -14.50 -23.55
C ARG A 8 2.84 -14.92 -24.03
N ALA A 9 2.75 -15.93 -24.90
CA ALA A 9 1.47 -16.46 -25.39
C ALA A 9 0.70 -17.19 -24.27
N PHE A 10 1.39 -18.03 -23.49
CA PHE A 10 0.82 -18.73 -22.34
C PHE A 10 0.23 -17.75 -21.32
N ARG A 11 0.98 -16.71 -20.97
CA ARG A 11 0.52 -15.69 -20.02
C ARG A 11 -0.64 -14.86 -20.55
N THR A 12 -0.60 -14.44 -21.82
CA THR A 12 -1.72 -13.74 -22.44
C THR A 12 -3.00 -14.60 -22.41
N GLY A 13 -2.87 -15.89 -22.65
CA GLY A 13 -3.97 -16.86 -22.50
C GLY A 13 -4.47 -16.98 -21.05
N ALA A 14 -3.56 -17.02 -20.07
CA ALA A 14 -3.92 -17.05 -18.64
C ALA A 14 -4.64 -15.76 -18.20
N LEU A 15 -4.15 -14.59 -18.58
CA LEU A 15 -4.79 -13.30 -18.28
C LEU A 15 -6.22 -13.23 -18.83
N ARG A 16 -6.45 -13.72 -20.06
CA ARG A 16 -7.80 -13.81 -20.63
C ARG A 16 -8.68 -14.79 -19.87
N ARG A 17 -8.19 -16.00 -19.58
CA ARG A 17 -8.95 -17.03 -18.84
C ARG A 17 -9.39 -16.59 -17.46
N HIS A 18 -8.59 -15.78 -16.78
CA HIS A 18 -8.89 -15.28 -15.43
C HIS A 18 -9.51 -13.87 -15.42
N GLY A 19 -9.82 -13.29 -16.59
CA GLY A 19 -10.42 -11.95 -16.68
C GLY A 19 -9.49 -10.80 -16.24
N LEU A 20 -8.17 -11.04 -16.12
CA LEU A 20 -7.20 -10.09 -15.56
C LEU A 20 -6.65 -9.09 -16.58
N GLY A 21 -7.07 -9.16 -17.85
CA GLY A 21 -6.57 -8.30 -18.91
C GLY A 21 -6.76 -6.80 -18.63
N HIS A 22 -7.90 -6.43 -18.03
CA HIS A 22 -8.18 -5.04 -17.66
C HIS A 22 -7.29 -4.55 -16.52
N ILE A 23 -6.98 -5.41 -15.53
CA ILE A 23 -6.06 -5.09 -14.43
C ILE A 23 -4.65 -4.89 -15.00
N GLN A 24 -4.17 -5.79 -15.86
CA GLN A 24 -2.85 -5.63 -16.48
C GLN A 24 -2.75 -4.35 -17.32
N ALA A 25 -3.80 -4.01 -18.09
CA ALA A 25 -3.81 -2.76 -18.84
C ALA A 25 -3.74 -1.53 -17.93
N GLY A 26 -4.43 -1.56 -16.78
CA GLY A 26 -4.32 -0.53 -15.75
C GLY A 26 -2.91 -0.45 -15.15
N PHE A 27 -2.26 -1.59 -14.90
CA PHE A 27 -0.89 -1.67 -14.40
C PHE A 27 0.10 -1.09 -15.43
N ASP A 28 -0.05 -1.42 -16.71
CA ASP A 28 0.82 -0.95 -17.78
C ASP A 28 0.70 0.57 -18.01
N ALA A 29 -0.46 1.17 -17.70
CA ALA A 29 -0.72 2.61 -17.83
C ALA A 29 -0.51 3.41 -16.53
N ALA A 30 -0.21 2.74 -15.41
CA ALA A 30 -0.12 3.39 -14.11
C ALA A 30 1.16 4.23 -13.98
N PRO A 31 1.07 5.48 -13.46
CA PRO A 31 2.26 6.26 -13.15
C PRO A 31 3.01 5.67 -11.93
N SER A 32 4.32 5.95 -11.86
CA SER A 32 5.12 5.63 -10.67
C SER A 32 4.52 6.27 -9.42
N GLY A 33 4.66 5.60 -8.26
CA GLY A 33 4.15 6.13 -7.00
C GLY A 33 2.64 6.11 -6.81
N CYS A 34 1.89 5.42 -7.68
CA CYS A 34 0.47 5.15 -7.49
C CYS A 34 0.19 4.27 -6.25
N ILE A 35 -1.07 4.23 -5.82
CA ILE A 35 -1.55 3.30 -4.80
C ILE A 35 -2.26 2.14 -5.49
N VAL A 36 -1.99 0.91 -5.06
CA VAL A 36 -2.64 -0.29 -5.59
C VAL A 36 -3.57 -0.86 -4.51
N LEU A 37 -4.87 -0.87 -4.78
CA LEU A 37 -5.86 -1.53 -3.93
C LEU A 37 -6.05 -2.96 -4.43
N VAL A 38 -5.77 -3.95 -3.57
CA VAL A 38 -5.78 -5.37 -3.93
C VAL A 38 -6.70 -6.12 -2.97
N GLY A 39 -7.40 -7.14 -3.47
CA GLY A 39 -8.28 -7.89 -2.59
C GLY A 39 -9.39 -8.68 -3.25
N ASP A 40 -10.41 -8.98 -2.45
CA ASP A 40 -11.65 -9.62 -2.89
C ASP A 40 -12.69 -8.61 -3.42
N ALA A 41 -13.97 -8.94 -3.32
CA ALA A 41 -15.07 -8.08 -3.75
C ALA A 41 -15.12 -6.76 -2.96
N HIS A 42 -14.70 -6.72 -1.69
CA HIS A 42 -14.69 -5.47 -0.93
C HIS A 42 -13.63 -4.50 -1.46
N ALA A 43 -12.49 -5.00 -1.94
CA ALA A 43 -11.54 -4.18 -2.68
C ALA A 43 -12.10 -3.77 -4.05
N ALA A 44 -12.69 -4.71 -4.80
CA ALA A 44 -13.17 -4.47 -6.16
C ALA A 44 -14.29 -3.40 -6.23
N LEU A 45 -15.18 -3.39 -5.25
CA LEU A 45 -16.31 -2.45 -5.16
C LEU A 45 -15.95 -1.15 -4.44
N MET A 46 -14.76 -1.06 -3.84
CA MET A 46 -14.32 0.14 -3.14
C MET A 46 -14.21 1.30 -4.14
N PRO A 47 -14.90 2.44 -3.91
CA PRO A 47 -14.58 3.65 -4.64
C PRO A 47 -13.13 4.00 -4.36
N ARG A 48 -12.45 4.59 -5.35
CA ARG A 48 -11.04 4.95 -5.17
C ARG A 48 -10.95 5.89 -3.96
N PRO A 49 -10.22 5.52 -2.88
CA PRO A 49 -10.09 6.39 -1.72
C PRO A 49 -9.54 7.73 -2.17
N ILE A 50 -10.13 8.79 -1.64
CA ILE A 50 -9.75 10.16 -2.01
C ILE A 50 -8.42 10.45 -1.33
N VAL A 51 -7.36 10.19 -2.09
CA VAL A 51 -5.97 10.46 -1.75
C VAL A 51 -5.37 11.24 -2.92
N PRO A 52 -4.36 12.09 -2.67
CA PRO A 52 -3.73 12.93 -3.69
C PRO A 52 -2.79 12.12 -4.60
N ARG A 53 -3.15 10.88 -4.93
CA ARG A 53 -2.41 9.99 -5.83
C ARG A 53 -3.36 9.12 -6.64
N PRO A 54 -2.97 8.71 -7.86
CA PRO A 54 -3.72 7.74 -8.64
C PRO A 54 -3.88 6.42 -7.86
N VAL A 55 -5.12 5.94 -7.76
CA VAL A 55 -5.43 4.63 -7.18
C VAL A 55 -5.82 3.65 -8.28
N LEU A 56 -5.08 2.56 -8.34
CA LEU A 56 -5.30 1.43 -9.22
C LEU A 56 -6.02 0.33 -8.44
N ASN A 57 -7.26 0.03 -8.83
CA ASN A 57 -8.05 -1.02 -8.20
C ASN A 57 -7.80 -2.36 -8.92
N ALA A 58 -7.23 -3.30 -8.19
CA ALA A 58 -6.94 -4.68 -8.59
C ALA A 58 -7.73 -5.68 -7.73
N GLY A 59 -8.87 -5.27 -7.18
CA GLY A 59 -9.79 -6.16 -6.48
C GLY A 59 -10.42 -7.18 -7.42
N ILE A 60 -10.55 -8.42 -6.95
CA ILE A 60 -11.07 -9.55 -7.72
C ILE A 60 -12.30 -10.10 -6.99
N ALA A 61 -13.48 -9.86 -7.56
CA ALA A 61 -14.74 -10.32 -6.96
C ALA A 61 -14.72 -11.85 -6.76
N GLY A 62 -15.12 -12.29 -5.56
CA GLY A 62 -15.17 -13.71 -5.19
C GLY A 62 -13.80 -14.36 -4.90
N ALA A 63 -12.70 -13.59 -4.90
CA ALA A 63 -11.38 -14.15 -4.61
C ALA A 63 -11.24 -14.61 -3.16
N THR A 64 -10.58 -15.76 -2.97
CA THR A 64 -9.93 -16.17 -1.72
C THR A 64 -8.48 -15.68 -1.71
N ALA A 65 -7.78 -15.76 -0.58
CA ALA A 65 -6.35 -15.44 -0.54
C ALA A 65 -5.56 -16.27 -1.59
N ARG A 66 -5.87 -17.56 -1.72
CA ARG A 66 -5.22 -18.45 -2.69
C ARG A 66 -5.43 -18.00 -4.15
N SER A 67 -6.67 -17.70 -4.54
CA SER A 67 -6.96 -17.29 -5.92
C SER A 67 -6.43 -15.89 -6.22
N CYS A 68 -6.46 -14.98 -5.23
CA CYS A 68 -5.86 -13.66 -5.33
C CYS A 68 -4.34 -13.77 -5.58
N GLY A 69 -3.61 -14.52 -4.76
CA GLY A 69 -2.16 -14.72 -4.95
C GLY A 69 -1.81 -15.28 -6.33
N ARG A 70 -2.55 -16.28 -6.82
CA ARG A 70 -2.38 -16.81 -8.18
C ARG A 70 -2.64 -15.78 -9.28
N ALA A 71 -3.61 -14.89 -9.07
CA ALA A 71 -3.86 -13.81 -10.02
C ALA A 71 -2.71 -12.80 -10.04
N LEU A 72 -2.17 -12.44 -8.87
CA LEU A 72 -1.01 -11.55 -8.76
C LEU A 72 0.25 -12.15 -9.41
N ASP A 73 0.42 -13.46 -9.39
CA ASP A 73 1.49 -14.17 -10.11
C ASP A 73 1.46 -13.99 -11.63
N LEU A 74 0.28 -13.69 -12.20
CA LEU A 74 0.12 -13.47 -13.63
C LEU A 74 0.30 -12.00 -14.02
N LEU A 75 0.27 -11.08 -13.06
CA LEU A 75 0.39 -9.64 -13.30
C LEU A 75 1.86 -9.22 -13.32
N ARG A 76 2.16 -8.18 -14.10
CA ARG A 76 3.41 -7.41 -13.99
C ARG A 76 3.06 -6.06 -13.40
N ALA A 77 3.65 -5.76 -12.26
CA ALA A 77 3.57 -4.45 -11.66
C ALA A 77 4.23 -3.36 -12.51
N PRO A 78 3.77 -2.10 -12.36
CA PRO A 78 4.47 -0.94 -12.90
C PRO A 78 5.84 -0.74 -12.21
N LEU A 79 6.55 0.33 -12.60
CA LEU A 79 7.58 0.97 -11.75
C LEU A 79 7.09 1.07 -10.30
N PRO A 80 7.99 1.06 -9.28
CA PRO A 80 7.60 0.86 -7.89
C PRO A 80 6.43 1.77 -7.49
N ALA A 81 5.30 1.14 -7.17
CA ALA A 81 4.14 1.84 -6.65
C ALA A 81 4.45 2.30 -5.21
N LEU A 82 3.73 3.30 -4.72
CA LEU A 82 3.96 3.78 -3.35
C LEU A 82 3.52 2.74 -2.34
N LEU A 83 2.26 2.35 -2.46
CA LEU A 83 1.53 1.67 -1.40
C LEU A 83 0.64 0.61 -1.99
N ALA A 84 0.66 -0.58 -1.40
CA ALA A 84 -0.42 -1.54 -1.55
C ALA A 84 -1.39 -1.45 -0.37
N VAL A 85 -2.69 -1.50 -0.64
CA VAL A 85 -3.72 -1.73 0.39
C VAL A 85 -4.37 -3.08 0.10
N LEU A 86 -4.25 -4.03 1.02
CA LEU A 86 -4.80 -5.38 0.89
C LEU A 86 -6.08 -5.53 1.72
N ILE A 87 -7.19 -5.93 1.07
CA ILE A 87 -8.47 -6.29 1.72
C ILE A 87 -8.87 -7.69 1.26
N ILE A 88 -8.67 -8.71 2.10
CA ILE A 88 -8.86 -10.11 1.71
C ILE A 88 -9.37 -10.94 2.88
N GLY A 89 -10.01 -12.09 2.60
CA GLY A 89 -10.39 -13.08 3.61
C GLY A 89 -11.89 -13.34 3.72
N THR A 90 -12.74 -12.51 3.11
CA THR A 90 -14.21 -12.62 3.24
C THR A 90 -14.72 -13.96 2.68
N ASN A 91 -14.12 -14.46 1.60
CA ASN A 91 -14.50 -15.73 1.01
C ASN A 91 -13.81 -16.92 1.69
N ASP A 92 -12.66 -16.71 2.33
CA ASP A 92 -11.91 -17.74 3.05
C ASP A 92 -12.66 -18.21 4.32
N ILE A 93 -13.39 -17.29 4.98
CA ILE A 93 -14.20 -17.61 6.17
C ILE A 93 -15.56 -18.27 5.87
N ARG A 94 -15.94 -18.40 4.59
CA ARG A 94 -17.21 -19.07 4.18
C ARG A 94 -17.10 -20.59 4.15
N ALA A 95 -15.88 -21.14 4.29
CA ALA A 95 -15.67 -22.57 4.31
C ALA A 95 -16.30 -23.21 5.56
N ARG A 96 -16.93 -24.38 5.42
CA ARG A 96 -17.53 -25.12 6.55
C ARG A 96 -16.54 -25.43 7.69
N SER A 97 -15.25 -25.47 7.40
CA SER A 97 -14.15 -25.72 8.33
C SER A 97 -13.19 -24.54 8.46
N ALA A 98 -13.68 -23.30 8.30
CA ALA A 98 -12.85 -22.09 8.35
C ALA A 98 -12.02 -21.99 9.64
N LEU A 99 -12.56 -22.43 10.78
CA LEU A 99 -11.85 -22.42 12.06
C LEU A 99 -10.93 -23.62 12.29
N SER A 100 -10.79 -24.52 11.31
CA SER A 100 -9.82 -25.61 11.42
C SER A 100 -8.39 -25.08 11.30
N LYS A 101 -7.45 -25.68 12.04
CA LYS A 101 -6.03 -25.30 11.98
C LYS A 101 -5.46 -25.35 10.55
N ALA A 102 -5.85 -26.35 9.76
CA ALA A 102 -5.41 -26.46 8.37
C ALA A 102 -5.89 -25.28 7.50
N ALA A 103 -7.10 -24.77 7.75
CA ALA A 103 -7.64 -23.63 7.01
C ALA A 103 -6.95 -22.31 7.40
N THR A 104 -6.71 -22.09 8.70
CA THR A 104 -6.00 -20.89 9.19
C THR A 104 -4.53 -20.89 8.76
N ASP A 105 -3.85 -22.04 8.82
CA ASP A 105 -2.46 -22.20 8.38
C ASP A 105 -2.32 -21.96 6.87
N ASP A 106 -3.26 -22.48 6.05
CA ASP A 106 -3.28 -22.19 4.62
C ASP A 106 -3.52 -20.71 4.36
N PHE A 107 -4.51 -20.10 5.01
CA PHE A 107 -4.81 -18.67 4.84
C PHE A 107 -3.58 -17.81 5.18
N PHE A 108 -2.94 -18.06 6.32
CA PHE A 108 -1.70 -17.41 6.71
C PHE A 108 -0.64 -17.54 5.61
N GLY A 109 -0.37 -18.77 5.14
CA GLY A 109 0.62 -19.03 4.11
C GLY A 109 0.32 -18.36 2.76
N GLN A 110 -0.96 -18.28 2.35
CA GLN A 110 -1.33 -17.55 1.14
C GLN A 110 -1.16 -16.04 1.31
N THR A 111 -1.61 -15.48 2.45
CA THR A 111 -1.50 -14.04 2.71
C THR A 111 -0.06 -13.57 2.88
N ASP A 112 0.82 -14.38 3.49
CA ASP A 112 2.25 -14.11 3.58
C ASP A 112 2.91 -13.99 2.20
N ARG A 113 2.52 -14.86 1.25
CA ARG A 113 2.98 -14.78 -0.15
C ARG A 113 2.43 -13.58 -0.91
N ILE A 114 1.16 -13.21 -0.65
CA ILE A 114 0.58 -12.00 -1.24
C ILE A 114 1.35 -10.77 -0.75
N VAL A 115 1.56 -10.64 0.56
CA VAL A 115 2.28 -9.49 1.14
C VAL A 115 3.72 -9.43 0.62
N ASP A 116 4.43 -10.55 0.54
CA ASP A 116 5.76 -10.63 -0.09
C ASP A 116 5.77 -10.08 -1.52
N ARG A 117 4.77 -10.49 -2.32
CA ARG A 117 4.62 -9.99 -3.69
C ARG A 117 4.33 -8.50 -3.73
N LEU A 118 3.47 -8.00 -2.84
CA LEU A 118 3.15 -6.57 -2.77
C LEU A 118 4.36 -5.74 -2.35
N GLN A 119 5.18 -6.21 -1.41
CA GLN A 119 6.45 -5.56 -1.03
C GLN A 119 7.46 -5.52 -2.18
N ALA A 120 7.41 -6.49 -3.11
CA ALA A 120 8.24 -6.43 -4.33
C ALA A 120 7.74 -5.39 -5.35
N TRP A 121 6.48 -4.95 -5.23
CA TRP A 121 5.86 -3.99 -6.16
C TRP A 121 5.72 -2.59 -5.59
N THR A 122 5.80 -2.46 -4.26
CA THR A 122 5.44 -1.25 -3.53
C THR A 122 6.47 -0.88 -2.48
N LEU A 123 6.56 0.40 -2.18
CA LEU A 123 7.45 0.92 -1.15
C LEU A 123 6.90 0.67 0.27
N ASP A 124 5.60 0.42 0.40
CA ASP A 124 4.91 0.15 1.65
C ASP A 124 3.66 -0.69 1.42
N THR A 125 3.16 -1.37 2.44
CA THR A 125 1.95 -2.19 2.37
C THR A 125 1.11 -2.04 3.64
N LEU A 126 -0.18 -1.75 3.44
CA LEU A 126 -1.21 -1.78 4.48
C LEU A 126 -2.09 -3.00 4.29
N VAL A 127 -2.35 -3.72 5.37
CA VAL A 127 -3.27 -4.87 5.37
C VAL A 127 -4.46 -4.55 6.27
N ALA A 128 -5.65 -4.61 5.70
CA ALA A 128 -6.89 -4.38 6.42
C ALA A 128 -7.33 -5.61 7.21
N ALA A 129 -7.93 -5.39 8.37
CA ALA A 129 -8.76 -6.38 9.06
C ALA A 129 -9.90 -6.88 8.15
N LEU A 130 -10.45 -8.07 8.42
CA LEU A 130 -11.64 -8.54 7.70
C LEU A 130 -12.86 -7.67 8.04
N PRO A 131 -13.80 -7.49 7.09
CA PRO A 131 -15.09 -6.87 7.37
C PRO A 131 -15.90 -7.73 8.35
N PRO A 132 -16.67 -7.10 9.26
CA PRO A 132 -17.57 -7.83 10.15
C PRO A 132 -18.70 -8.50 9.36
N THR A 133 -19.36 -9.48 9.99
CA THR A 133 -20.50 -10.20 9.43
C THR A 133 -21.81 -9.65 10.02
N PRO A 134 -22.85 -9.44 9.19
CA PRO A 134 -24.18 -9.06 9.68
C PRO A 134 -24.76 -10.15 10.59
N ALA A 135 -25.46 -9.75 11.66
CA ALA A 135 -26.07 -10.66 12.63
C ALA A 135 -26.93 -11.75 11.96
N ALA A 136 -27.72 -11.41 10.94
CA ALA A 136 -28.56 -12.35 10.19
C ALA A 136 -27.76 -13.42 9.42
N LYS A 137 -26.46 -13.21 9.21
CA LYS A 137 -25.57 -14.12 8.46
C LYS A 137 -24.55 -14.85 9.34
N ALA A 138 -24.63 -14.73 10.66
CA ALA A 138 -23.69 -15.35 11.59
C ALA A 138 -23.63 -16.88 11.49
N SER A 139 -24.71 -17.55 11.07
CA SER A 139 -24.73 -19.00 10.86
C SER A 139 -24.03 -19.45 9.56
N GLU A 140 -23.96 -18.57 8.56
CA GLU A 140 -23.29 -18.82 7.28
C GLU A 140 -21.81 -18.42 7.31
N ARG A 141 -21.49 -17.37 8.09
CA ARG A 141 -20.15 -16.85 8.31
C ARG A 141 -19.97 -16.61 9.79
N ASP A 142 -19.24 -17.50 10.43
CA ASP A 142 -18.99 -17.41 11.86
C ASP A 142 -18.25 -16.09 12.18
N PRO A 143 -18.81 -15.21 13.03
CA PRO A 143 -18.14 -13.99 13.46
C PRO A 143 -16.79 -14.25 14.14
N ALA A 144 -16.60 -15.40 14.78
CA ALA A 144 -15.31 -15.77 15.37
C ALA A 144 -14.22 -15.95 14.29
N ALA A 145 -14.61 -16.39 13.08
CA ALA A 145 -13.66 -16.50 11.96
C ALA A 145 -13.16 -15.14 11.51
N VAL A 146 -13.97 -14.08 11.58
CA VAL A 146 -13.52 -12.71 11.27
C VAL A 146 -12.37 -12.28 12.19
N GLU A 147 -12.48 -12.59 13.48
CA GLU A 147 -11.46 -12.29 14.48
C GLU A 147 -10.19 -13.11 14.24
N VAL A 148 -10.32 -14.44 14.16
CA VAL A 148 -9.19 -15.36 13.92
C VAL A 148 -8.42 -15.03 12.64
N TYR A 149 -9.12 -14.72 11.55
CA TYR A 149 -8.47 -14.40 10.27
C TYR A 149 -7.87 -12.99 10.28
N SER A 150 -8.48 -12.03 10.98
CA SER A 150 -7.87 -10.71 11.19
C SER A 150 -6.59 -10.81 12.03
N ASP A 151 -6.56 -11.70 13.03
CA ASP A 151 -5.37 -12.00 13.82
C ASP A 151 -4.29 -12.69 12.97
N CYS A 152 -4.67 -13.60 12.07
CA CYS A 152 -3.74 -14.18 11.09
C CYS A 152 -3.11 -13.08 10.22
N LEU A 153 -3.90 -12.15 9.69
CA LEU A 153 -3.38 -11.01 8.91
C LEU A 153 -2.45 -10.13 9.75
N ARG A 154 -2.80 -9.85 11.02
CA ARG A 154 -1.91 -9.09 11.93
C ARG A 154 -0.59 -9.83 12.16
N ALA A 155 -0.61 -11.15 12.31
CA ALA A 155 0.59 -11.96 12.46
C ALA A 155 1.46 -11.94 11.19
N VAL A 156 0.86 -11.98 9.99
CA VAL A 156 1.58 -11.76 8.72
C VAL A 156 2.23 -10.37 8.70
N CYS A 157 1.52 -9.34 9.14
CA CYS A 157 2.03 -7.97 9.17
C CYS A 157 3.28 -7.85 10.05
N VAL A 158 3.20 -8.39 11.28
CA VAL A 158 4.34 -8.44 12.21
C VAL A 158 5.53 -9.17 11.59
N ARG A 159 5.28 -10.33 10.97
CA ARG A 159 6.33 -11.14 10.32
C ARG A 159 7.00 -10.40 9.16
N ARG A 160 6.23 -9.66 8.36
CA ARG A 160 6.70 -9.00 7.13
C ARG A 160 7.16 -7.55 7.35
N GLY A 161 7.00 -7.02 8.56
CA GLY A 161 7.31 -5.63 8.87
C GLY A 161 6.42 -4.63 8.13
N VAL A 162 5.15 -4.99 7.89
CA VAL A 162 4.16 -4.13 7.23
C VAL A 162 3.06 -3.73 8.21
N SER A 163 2.21 -2.77 7.85
CA SER A 163 1.24 -2.21 8.80
C SER A 163 -0.14 -2.85 8.69
N PHE A 164 -0.73 -3.14 9.84
CA PHE A 164 -2.10 -3.63 9.98
C PHE A 164 -3.02 -2.51 10.44
N PHE A 165 -4.22 -2.42 9.87
CA PHE A 165 -5.22 -1.43 10.28
C PHE A 165 -6.65 -1.93 10.09
N ASP A 166 -7.62 -1.24 10.69
CA ASP A 166 -9.03 -1.63 10.65
C ASP A 166 -9.93 -0.55 10.01
N PRO A 167 -10.13 -0.61 8.67
CA PRO A 167 -11.03 0.30 7.97
C PRO A 167 -12.51 -0.03 8.20
N PHE A 168 -12.85 -1.06 8.98
CA PHE A 168 -14.21 -1.48 9.31
C PHE A 168 -14.61 -1.24 10.77
N ALA A 169 -13.71 -0.78 11.65
CA ALA A 169 -14.01 -0.51 13.07
C ALA A 169 -15.35 0.22 13.34
N GLY A 170 -15.73 1.21 12.52
CA GLY A 170 -17.01 1.93 12.68
C GLY A 170 -18.27 1.12 12.37
N LEU A 171 -18.12 -0.08 11.80
CA LEU A 171 -19.21 -1.02 11.50
C LEU A 171 -19.32 -2.15 12.53
N ARG A 172 -18.34 -2.29 13.44
CA ARG A 172 -18.31 -3.39 14.40
C ARG A 172 -19.37 -3.14 15.49
N GLY A 173 -20.16 -4.17 15.79
CA GLY A 173 -21.20 -4.16 16.82
C GLY A 173 -20.70 -4.73 18.15
N ALA A 174 -21.54 -5.54 18.80
CA ALA A 174 -21.27 -6.10 20.14
C ALA A 174 -20.02 -7.00 20.24
N ARG A 175 -19.52 -7.52 19.11
CA ARG A 175 -18.28 -8.31 19.02
C ARG A 175 -17.49 -7.89 17.80
N PHE A 176 -16.18 -8.10 17.82
CA PHE A 176 -15.29 -7.72 16.71
C PHE A 176 -15.80 -8.21 15.34
N GLY A 177 -16.22 -9.47 15.24
CA GLY A 177 -16.70 -10.05 13.99
C GLY A 177 -18.15 -9.77 13.61
N LEU A 178 -18.91 -9.02 14.41
CA LEU A 178 -20.33 -8.75 14.19
C LEU A 178 -20.57 -7.30 13.77
N ALA A 179 -21.64 -7.08 13.01
CA ALA A 179 -22.15 -5.78 12.62
C ALA A 179 -23.69 -5.79 12.61
N GLU A 180 -24.28 -4.61 12.70
CA GLU A 180 -25.72 -4.42 12.48
C GLU A 180 -26.08 -4.74 11.01
N ASP A 181 -27.26 -5.33 10.81
CA ASP A 181 -27.69 -5.81 9.48
C ASP A 181 -27.92 -4.65 8.49
N ASP A 182 -28.27 -3.46 8.98
CA ASP A 182 -28.55 -2.26 8.20
C ASP A 182 -27.32 -1.71 7.45
N ALA A 183 -26.12 -2.00 7.94
CA ALA A 183 -24.85 -1.71 7.30
C ALA A 183 -24.67 -2.45 5.96
N PHE A 184 -25.53 -3.44 5.65
CA PHE A 184 -25.46 -4.28 4.45
C PHE A 184 -26.71 -4.15 3.57
N VAL A 185 -26.56 -4.36 2.26
CA VAL A 185 -27.68 -4.32 1.28
C VAL A 185 -28.36 -5.69 1.15
N ASP A 186 -27.59 -6.78 1.17
CA ASP A 186 -28.04 -8.17 0.99
C ASP A 186 -27.36 -9.13 1.99
N GLY A 187 -26.89 -8.58 3.11
CA GLY A 187 -26.05 -9.28 4.06
C GLY A 187 -24.64 -9.60 3.55
N THR A 188 -24.27 -9.28 2.31
CA THR A 188 -22.93 -9.55 1.77
C THR A 188 -22.16 -8.26 1.51
N TYR A 189 -22.78 -7.29 0.84
CA TYR A 189 -22.12 -6.04 0.46
C TYR A 189 -22.47 -4.89 1.41
N LEU A 190 -21.46 -4.06 1.69
CA LEU A 190 -21.63 -2.85 2.49
C LEU A 190 -22.52 -1.84 1.76
N ARG A 191 -23.37 -1.17 2.53
CA ARG A 191 -24.22 -0.09 2.05
C ARG A 191 -23.40 1.18 1.76
N ASP A 192 -22.38 1.44 2.56
CA ASP A 192 -21.55 2.64 2.46
C ASP A 192 -20.05 2.32 2.34
N TYR A 193 -19.63 1.97 1.12
CA TYR A 193 -18.21 1.84 0.80
C TYR A 193 -17.47 3.18 0.82
N THR A 194 -18.17 4.31 0.69
CA THR A 194 -17.56 5.65 0.73
C THR A 194 -17.01 5.96 2.11
N ALA A 195 -17.74 5.63 3.17
CA ALA A 195 -17.26 5.75 4.54
C ALA A 195 -15.98 4.92 4.79
N VAL A 196 -15.94 3.68 4.29
CA VAL A 196 -14.75 2.82 4.41
C VAL A 196 -13.57 3.41 3.63
N ALA A 197 -13.79 3.87 2.41
CA ALA A 197 -12.77 4.53 1.59
C ALA A 197 -12.22 5.80 2.25
N ALA A 198 -13.08 6.60 2.91
CA ALA A 198 -12.65 7.78 3.66
C ALA A 198 -11.76 7.42 4.86
N ARG A 199 -12.06 6.32 5.56
CA ARG A 199 -11.21 5.81 6.65
C ARG A 199 -9.87 5.29 6.16
N ILE A 200 -9.84 4.61 5.01
CA ILE A 200 -8.58 4.23 4.34
C ILE A 200 -7.78 5.49 4.00
N ALA A 201 -8.40 6.50 3.39
CA ALA A 201 -7.72 7.75 3.03
C ALA A 201 -7.16 8.48 4.27
N SER A 202 -7.92 8.56 5.37
CA SER A 202 -7.45 9.13 6.64
C SER A 202 -6.28 8.34 7.22
N HIS A 203 -6.34 7.00 7.18
CA HIS A 203 -5.25 6.16 7.67
C HIS A 203 -3.99 6.33 6.82
N VAL A 204 -4.10 6.33 5.49
CA VAL A 204 -2.96 6.56 4.58
C VAL A 204 -2.28 7.89 4.87
N ARG A 205 -3.06 8.95 5.08
CA ARG A 205 -2.51 10.28 5.37
C ARG A 205 -1.78 10.33 6.71
N THR A 206 -2.33 9.68 7.73
CA THR A 206 -1.70 9.54 9.06
C THR A 206 -0.44 8.67 9.01
N HIS A 207 -0.50 7.55 8.28
CA HIS A 207 0.58 6.56 8.14
C HIS A 207 1.85 7.19 7.57
N PHE A 208 1.71 8.06 6.57
CA PHE A 208 2.85 8.77 5.99
C PHE A 208 3.23 10.07 6.74
N LYS A 209 2.57 10.40 7.86
CA LYS A 209 2.81 11.61 8.69
C LYS A 209 2.98 12.89 7.86
N SER A 210 2.28 12.98 6.74
CA SER A 210 2.53 14.04 5.75
C SER A 210 1.53 15.17 5.82
N GLU A 211 0.36 14.97 6.48
CA GLU A 211 -0.77 15.92 6.57
C GLU A 211 -0.38 17.39 6.78
N PRO A 212 0.53 17.77 7.72
CA PRO A 212 0.84 19.19 7.94
C PRO A 212 1.53 19.85 6.73
N TYR A 213 2.21 19.05 5.92
CA TYR A 213 3.06 19.50 4.82
C TYR A 213 2.40 19.34 3.44
N LEU A 214 1.16 18.87 3.39
CA LEU A 214 0.40 18.72 2.13
C LEU A 214 -0.31 20.02 1.73
N ASP A 215 -0.71 20.81 2.73
CA ASP A 215 -1.55 22.00 2.55
C ASP A 215 -0.75 23.31 2.69
N SER A 216 0.57 23.25 2.91
CA SER A 216 1.45 24.40 3.13
C SER A 216 2.85 24.20 2.51
N ALA A 217 3.66 25.27 2.45
CA ALA A 217 5.03 25.18 1.94
C ALA A 217 5.88 24.30 2.86
N LEU A 218 6.47 23.21 2.32
CA LEU A 218 7.30 22.27 3.07
C LEU A 218 8.62 22.93 3.52
N PRO A 219 8.83 23.16 4.84
CA PRO A 219 10.07 23.76 5.32
C PRO A 219 11.28 22.88 4.98
N GLY A 220 12.40 23.50 4.59
CA GLY A 220 13.62 22.77 4.21
C GLY A 220 13.57 22.11 2.82
N PHE A 221 12.47 22.25 2.09
CA PHE A 221 12.37 21.91 0.67
C PHE A 221 12.61 23.16 -0.19
N ASP A 222 13.52 23.06 -1.15
CA ASP A 222 13.86 24.12 -2.08
C ASP A 222 13.38 23.70 -3.47
N GLU A 223 12.32 24.35 -3.95
CA GLU A 223 11.69 23.99 -5.22
C GLU A 223 12.59 24.28 -6.42
N GLU A 224 13.35 25.37 -6.41
CA GLU A 224 14.25 25.73 -7.52
C GLU A 224 15.42 24.75 -7.60
N TYR A 225 16.01 24.44 -6.45
CA TYR A 225 16.99 23.38 -6.32
C TYR A 225 16.45 22.06 -6.87
N TYR A 226 15.30 21.61 -6.36
CA TYR A 226 14.72 20.33 -6.70
C TYR A 226 14.39 20.25 -8.19
N ARG A 227 13.81 21.32 -8.76
CA ARG A 227 13.53 21.43 -10.20
C ARG A 227 14.79 21.35 -11.05
N SER A 228 15.84 22.03 -10.64
CA SER A 228 17.10 22.13 -11.40
C SER A 228 17.82 20.79 -11.52
N TRP A 229 17.80 19.98 -10.46
CA TRP A 229 18.45 18.67 -10.44
C TRP A 229 17.52 17.55 -10.89
N TYR A 230 16.23 17.63 -10.60
CA TYR A 230 15.28 16.53 -10.79
C TYR A 230 14.20 16.88 -11.81
N ALA A 231 14.62 17.24 -13.02
CA ALA A 231 13.73 17.71 -14.08
C ALA A 231 12.64 16.69 -14.49
N ASP A 232 12.89 15.40 -14.29
CA ASP A 232 11.93 14.31 -14.50
C ASP A 232 10.69 14.42 -13.60
N THR A 233 10.81 15.13 -12.48
CA THR A 233 9.74 15.30 -11.48
C THR A 233 8.82 16.50 -11.76
N CYS A 234 9.21 17.39 -12.69
CA CYS A 234 8.44 18.60 -13.04
C CYS A 234 7.02 18.34 -13.57
N ARG A 235 6.73 17.10 -13.98
CA ARG A 235 5.41 16.68 -14.45
C ARG A 235 4.57 16.03 -13.35
N TYR A 236 5.05 15.98 -12.11
CA TYR A 236 4.31 15.38 -11.01
C TYR A 236 3.01 16.19 -10.78
N PRO A 237 1.80 15.58 -10.89
CA PRO A 237 0.52 16.29 -10.97
C PRO A 237 0.16 17.19 -9.77
N HIS A 238 0.95 17.13 -8.71
CA HIS A 238 0.69 17.77 -7.43
C HIS A 238 1.88 18.65 -6.97
N GLY A 239 2.84 18.91 -7.86
CA GLY A 239 4.00 19.76 -7.59
C GLY A 239 5.23 19.02 -7.04
N LEU A 240 6.34 19.74 -6.96
CA LEU A 240 7.66 19.18 -6.67
C LEU A 240 7.84 18.81 -5.19
N ALA A 241 7.36 19.65 -4.27
CA ALA A 241 7.38 19.33 -2.83
C ALA A 241 6.58 18.05 -2.54
N ARG A 242 5.42 17.92 -3.20
CA ARG A 242 4.61 16.72 -3.12
C ARG A 242 5.35 15.51 -3.67
N HIS A 243 6.03 15.63 -4.81
CA HIS A 243 6.88 14.55 -5.33
C HIS A 243 7.92 14.11 -4.30
N TYR A 244 8.62 15.05 -3.65
CA TYR A 244 9.62 14.69 -2.65
C TYR A 244 9.03 13.93 -1.47
N LEU A 245 7.94 14.43 -0.88
CA LEU A 245 7.22 13.74 0.21
C LEU A 245 6.77 12.35 -0.21
N ASP A 246 6.40 12.23 -1.48
CA ASP A 246 5.74 11.06 -2.00
C ASP A 246 6.70 9.93 -2.43
N LEU A 247 7.82 10.31 -3.03
CA LEU A 247 8.75 9.41 -3.73
C LEU A 247 10.20 9.84 -3.55
N GLY A 248 10.49 11.13 -3.67
CA GLY A 248 11.85 11.65 -3.79
C GLY A 248 12.79 11.19 -2.68
N TRP A 249 12.33 11.23 -1.42
CA TRP A 249 13.16 10.79 -0.29
C TRP A 249 13.47 9.28 -0.30
N ARG A 250 12.58 8.45 -0.85
CA ARG A 250 12.81 6.99 -0.99
C ARG A 250 13.72 6.67 -2.16
N GLU A 251 13.77 7.57 -3.14
CA GLU A 251 14.71 7.53 -4.26
C GLU A 251 16.10 8.07 -3.87
N GLY A 252 16.29 8.53 -2.62
CA GLY A 252 17.54 9.14 -2.16
C GLY A 252 17.78 10.54 -2.72
N ARG A 253 16.72 11.20 -3.23
CA ARG A 253 16.83 12.59 -3.72
C ARG A 253 16.88 13.55 -2.56
N ASP A 254 17.64 14.63 -2.72
CA ASP A 254 17.77 15.66 -1.70
C ASP A 254 16.68 16.72 -1.86
N PRO A 255 16.01 17.16 -0.79
CA PRO A 255 14.95 18.17 -0.88
C PRO A 255 15.48 19.59 -1.09
N SER A 256 16.75 19.84 -0.75
CA SER A 256 17.39 21.15 -0.85
C SER A 256 18.91 21.03 -0.94
N GLY A 257 19.60 22.12 -1.25
CA GLY A 257 21.06 22.19 -1.26
C GLY A 257 21.71 22.03 0.13
N GLN A 258 20.94 22.02 1.21
CA GLN A 258 21.44 21.96 2.59
C GLN A 258 21.19 20.61 3.26
N PHE A 259 20.22 19.84 2.78
CA PHE A 259 19.78 18.59 3.39
C PHE A 259 20.15 17.40 2.51
N SER A 260 20.86 16.42 3.07
CA SER A 260 21.13 15.11 2.48
C SER A 260 20.13 14.08 3.03
N THR A 261 19.33 13.53 2.14
CA THR A 261 18.38 12.46 2.45
C THR A 261 19.13 11.20 2.88
N ASP A 262 20.07 10.74 2.06
CA ASP A 262 20.81 9.51 2.30
C ASP A 262 21.74 9.66 3.51
N GLY A 263 22.47 10.78 3.62
CA GLY A 263 23.34 11.06 4.76
C GLY A 263 22.59 11.06 6.09
N TYR A 264 21.37 11.62 6.12
CA TYR A 264 20.55 11.59 7.33
C TYR A 264 20.12 10.16 7.67
N LEU A 265 19.68 9.38 6.68
CA LEU A 265 19.27 7.99 6.91
C LEU A 265 20.45 7.07 7.27
N GLU A 266 21.67 7.37 6.81
CA GLU A 266 22.88 6.63 7.18
C GLU A 266 23.27 6.90 8.63
N ALA A 267 23.24 8.17 9.05
CA ALA A 267 23.55 8.56 10.42
C ALA A 267 22.46 8.16 11.43
N ASN A 268 21.21 7.98 10.98
CA ASN A 268 20.04 7.72 11.82
C ASN A 268 19.37 6.41 11.43
N ALA A 269 20.02 5.30 11.80
CA ALA A 269 19.57 3.94 11.45
C ALA A 269 18.17 3.60 12.00
N ASP A 270 17.76 4.21 13.11
CA ASP A 270 16.41 4.09 13.68
C ASP A 270 15.35 4.70 12.75
N VAL A 271 15.65 5.86 12.14
CA VAL A 271 14.76 6.53 11.17
C VAL A 271 14.67 5.72 9.88
N ARG A 272 15.81 5.18 9.41
CA ARG A 272 15.86 4.28 8.26
C ARG A 272 15.04 3.01 8.49
N ALA A 273 15.22 2.37 9.65
CA ALA A 273 14.46 1.17 10.02
C ALA A 273 12.96 1.46 10.17
N ALA A 274 12.60 2.64 10.66
CA ALA A 274 11.20 3.07 10.79
C ALA A 274 10.54 3.45 9.45
N GLY A 275 11.30 3.62 8.37
CA GLY A 275 10.76 3.96 7.05
C GLY A 275 10.05 5.32 7.02
N VAL A 276 10.50 6.28 7.84
CA VAL A 276 9.92 7.63 7.93
C VAL A 276 10.68 8.57 6.99
N ASN A 277 9.97 9.54 6.40
CA ASN A 277 10.60 10.57 5.58
C ASN A 277 11.66 11.33 6.41
N PRO A 278 12.93 11.38 5.96
CA PRO A 278 14.03 11.93 6.74
C PRO A 278 13.90 13.43 6.99
N LEU A 279 13.38 14.21 6.03
CA LEU A 279 13.16 15.64 6.23
C LEU A 279 12.05 15.87 7.25
N ILE A 280 10.95 15.13 7.18
CA ILE A 280 9.86 15.24 8.15
C ILE A 280 10.34 14.87 9.56
N HIS A 281 11.04 13.74 9.69
CA HIS A 281 11.61 13.33 10.96
C HIS A 281 12.56 14.39 11.53
N PHE A 282 13.41 14.97 10.68
CA PHE A 282 14.32 16.03 11.07
C PHE A 282 13.59 17.27 11.60
N LEU A 283 12.56 17.73 10.89
CA LEU A 283 11.78 18.92 11.28
C LEU A 283 11.00 18.71 12.58
N GLU A 284 10.40 17.54 12.76
CA GLU A 284 9.54 17.27 13.92
C GLU A 284 10.34 16.96 15.19
N VAL A 285 11.45 16.24 15.05
CA VAL A 285 12.14 15.64 16.20
C VAL A 285 13.66 15.75 16.07
N GLY A 286 14.20 15.49 14.89
CA GLY A 286 15.63 15.32 14.68
C GLY A 286 16.47 16.56 14.97
N PHE A 287 15.97 17.75 14.64
CA PHE A 287 16.65 19.01 14.92
C PHE A 287 16.77 19.27 16.43
N ALA A 288 15.67 19.09 17.17
CA ALA A 288 15.64 19.27 18.62
C ALA A 288 16.52 18.24 19.36
N GLN A 289 16.66 17.04 18.80
CA GLN A 289 17.55 15.98 19.31
C GLN A 289 19.02 16.13 18.88
N GLY A 290 19.36 17.14 18.07
CA GLY A 290 20.72 17.32 17.57
C GLY A 290 21.18 16.21 16.62
N ARG A 291 20.26 15.55 15.90
CA ARG A 291 20.61 14.51 14.92
C ARG A 291 21.50 15.09 13.81
N THR A 292 22.51 14.33 13.40
CA THR A 292 23.53 14.72 12.42
C THR A 292 23.34 13.95 11.10
N GLY A 293 24.19 14.24 10.10
CA GLY A 293 24.23 13.55 8.81
C GLY A 293 23.35 14.17 7.71
N TRP A 294 22.50 15.13 8.07
CA TRP A 294 21.68 15.86 7.10
C TRP A 294 22.46 16.97 6.39
N GLN A 295 23.55 17.49 6.96
CA GLN A 295 24.22 18.66 6.38
C GLN A 295 24.94 18.32 5.08
N LYS A 296 24.82 19.20 4.08
CA LYS A 296 25.63 19.14 2.86
C LYS A 296 26.73 20.22 2.84
N PRO A 297 27.95 19.87 2.44
CA PRO A 297 29.05 20.85 2.30
C PRO A 297 28.88 21.75 1.07
N HIS A 298 28.10 21.31 0.08
CA HIS A 298 27.83 22.04 -1.16
C HIS A 298 26.41 21.72 -1.66
N PRO A 299 25.81 22.59 -2.50
CA PRO A 299 24.42 22.42 -2.91
C PRO A 299 24.19 21.19 -3.78
N ARG A 300 25.20 20.59 -4.44
CA ARG A 300 24.99 19.42 -5.32
C ARG A 300 24.27 18.27 -4.60
N PRO A 301 23.39 17.53 -5.31
CA PRO A 301 22.71 16.38 -4.75
C PRO A 301 23.71 15.27 -4.45
N THR A 302 23.51 14.53 -3.36
CA THR A 302 24.35 13.35 -3.05
C THR A 302 24.15 12.23 -4.07
N ARG A 303 22.95 12.15 -4.67
CA ARG A 303 22.61 11.18 -5.70
C ARG A 303 22.25 11.88 -7.02
N SER A 304 23.10 11.69 -8.03
CA SER A 304 22.91 12.27 -9.37
C SER A 304 21.76 11.57 -10.13
N PRO A 305 20.86 12.31 -10.81
CA PRO A 305 19.77 11.74 -11.61
C PRO A 305 20.26 11.07 -12.91
N HIS A 306 21.44 11.46 -13.38
CA HIS A 306 22.18 10.80 -14.45
C HIS A 306 23.37 10.17 -13.76
N GLY A 307 23.40 8.83 -13.67
CA GLY A 307 24.52 8.12 -13.05
C GLY A 307 25.83 8.63 -13.63
N ASP A 308 26.70 9.16 -12.77
CA ASP A 308 28.02 9.58 -13.19
C ASP A 308 28.78 8.31 -13.60
N PRO A 309 29.30 8.20 -14.84
CA PRO A 309 30.06 7.03 -15.25
C PRO A 309 31.41 6.90 -14.53
N ASP A 310 31.86 7.95 -13.82
CA ASP A 310 33.20 8.05 -13.26
C ASP A 310 33.19 8.39 -11.75
N ALA A 311 32.68 7.49 -10.93
CA ALA A 311 32.96 7.43 -9.48
C ALA A 311 33.28 5.99 -9.03
#